data_AF-C6WUM8-F1
#
_entry.id   AF-C6WUM8-F1
#
_cell.length_a   1.000
_cell.length_b   1.000
_cell.length_c   1.000
_cell.angle_alpha   90.00
_cell.angle_beta   90.00
_cell.angle_gamma   90.00
#
_symmetry.space_group_name_H-M   'P 1'
#
loop_
_entity.id
_entity.type
_entity.pdbx_description
1 polymer ?
#
loop_
_entity_poly.entity_id
_entity_poly.type
_entity_poly.pdbx_seq_one_letter_code
_entity_poly.pdbx_strand_id
1 'polypeptide(L)'
;MNQTNSNQLDSDAPSQAWWHYGHMWLVVGGPLTVVVASFVTLYFAIKLPDPVVDADYYRKGIEINKTLEGRHDGLVPALQGRNHAATGIKPSQQP
;
A
#
# COMPACT_ATOMS: atom_id res chain seq x y z
N MET A 1 -82.05 -1.61 -13.29
CA MET A 1 -81.06 -1.92 -12.23
C MET A 1 -79.69 -1.95 -12.89
N ASN A 2 -78.97 -0.82 -12.95
CA ASN A 2 -77.60 -0.78 -13.49
C ASN A 2 -76.63 -0.64 -12.32
N GLN A 3 -75.86 -1.69 -12.07
CA GLN A 3 -74.77 -1.68 -11.09
C GLN A 3 -73.58 -0.92 -11.68
N THR A 4 -73.26 0.24 -11.13
CA THR A 4 -72.00 0.94 -11.41
C THR A 4 -70.89 0.30 -10.57
N ASN A 5 -69.97 -0.38 -11.25
CA ASN A 5 -68.77 -0.96 -10.65
C ASN A 5 -67.95 0.11 -9.92
N SER A 6 -67.97 0.08 -8.59
CA SER A 6 -67.14 0.90 -7.70
C SER A 6 -65.74 0.31 -7.55
N ASN A 7 -64.98 0.24 -8.65
CA ASN A 7 -63.55 -0.09 -8.62
C ASN A 7 -62.74 1.19 -8.86
N GLN A 8 -62.88 2.18 -7.98
CA GLN A 8 -62.06 3.38 -8.09
C GLN A 8 -61.87 4.02 -6.71
N LEU A 9 -60.94 3.47 -5.94
CA LEU A 9 -60.21 4.21 -4.92
C LEU A 9 -58.75 3.75 -4.99
N ASP A 10 -58.16 3.84 -6.18
CA ASP A 10 -56.71 3.80 -6.33
C ASP A 10 -56.17 4.96 -5.50
N SER A 11 -55.70 4.61 -4.31
CA SER A 11 -55.04 5.52 -3.40
C SER A 11 -53.66 5.80 -3.98
N ASP A 12 -53.63 6.67 -4.98
CA ASP A 12 -52.42 7.20 -5.60
C ASP A 12 -51.82 8.22 -4.61
N ALA A 13 -51.37 7.70 -3.46
CA ALA A 13 -50.58 8.48 -2.53
C ALA A 13 -49.31 8.87 -3.30
N PRO A 14 -49.02 10.17 -3.48
CA PRO A 14 -47.87 10.59 -4.27
C PRO A 14 -46.63 10.00 -3.63
N SER A 15 -45.99 9.06 -4.33
CA SER A 15 -44.71 8.51 -3.88
C SER A 15 -43.72 9.66 -3.77
N GLN A 16 -43.14 9.83 -2.58
CA GLN A 16 -42.15 10.88 -2.39
C GLN A 16 -40.92 10.55 -3.22
N ALA A 17 -40.23 11.60 -3.65
CA ALA A 17 -39.02 11.42 -4.40
C ALA A 17 -37.95 10.70 -3.55
N TRP A 18 -37.15 9.87 -4.20
CA TRP A 18 -36.27 8.88 -3.56
C TRP A 18 -35.27 9.47 -2.54
N TRP A 19 -34.86 10.73 -2.71
CA TRP A 19 -33.93 11.43 -1.81
C TRP A 19 -34.53 11.74 -0.43
N HIS A 20 -35.85 11.69 -0.26
CA HIS A 20 -36.51 11.85 1.04
C HIS A 20 -36.30 10.63 1.95
N TYR A 21 -36.05 9.45 1.40
CA TYR A 21 -35.86 8.24 2.19
C TYR A 21 -34.42 8.17 2.70
N GLY A 22 -34.23 8.27 4.02
CA GLY A 22 -32.90 8.22 4.66
C GLY A 22 -32.07 6.99 4.27
N HIS A 23 -32.70 5.84 4.04
CA HIS A 23 -32.02 4.61 3.64
C HIS A 23 -31.34 4.71 2.26
N MET A 24 -31.82 5.56 1.35
CA MET A 24 -31.18 5.77 0.04
C MET A 24 -29.79 6.40 0.18
N TRP A 25 -29.56 7.19 1.22
CA TRP A 25 -28.24 7.73 1.53
C TRP A 25 -27.24 6.67 1.96
N LEU A 26 -27.67 5.54 2.52
CA LEU A 26 -26.77 4.42 2.80
C LEU A 26 -26.31 3.73 1.50
N VAL A 27 -27.22 3.64 0.53
CA VAL A 27 -26.93 3.04 -0.79
C VAL A 27 -26.00 3.95 -1.59
N VAL A 28 -26.26 5.25 -1.63
CA VAL A 28 -25.44 6.24 -2.36
C VAL A 28 -24.16 6.59 -1.60
N GLY A 29 -24.18 6.54 -0.27
CA GLY A 29 -23.06 6.92 0.59
C GLY A 29 -21.83 6.04 0.42
N GLY A 30 -22.01 4.73 0.22
CA GLY A 30 -20.91 3.80 -0.05
C GLY A 30 -20.11 4.19 -1.31
N PRO A 31 -20.76 4.25 -2.49
CA PRO A 31 -20.15 4.74 -3.73
C PRO A 31 -19.57 6.16 -3.60
N LEU A 32 -20.25 7.08 -2.91
CA LEU A 32 -19.75 8.44 -2.74
C LEU A 32 -18.44 8.47 -1.92
N THR A 33 -18.36 7.63 -0.88
CA THR A 33 -17.17 7.52 -0.01
C THR A 33 -15.94 7.05 -0.79
N VAL A 34 -16.08 6.05 -1.65
CA VAL A 34 -14.94 5.55 -2.45
C VAL A 34 -14.47 6.58 -3.48
N VAL A 35 -15.39 7.37 -4.05
CA VAL A 35 -15.03 8.48 -4.95
C VAL A 35 -14.24 9.54 -4.19
N VAL A 36 -14.67 9.95 -2.99
CA VAL A 36 -13.92 10.88 -2.15
C VAL A 36 -12.54 10.31 -1.79
N ALA A 37 -12.47 9.04 -1.40
CA ALA A 37 -11.21 8.39 -1.06
C ALA A 37 -10.22 8.32 -2.22
N SER A 38 -10.70 8.13 -3.46
CA SER A 38 -9.82 8.11 -4.64
C SER A 38 -9.18 9.48 -4.90
N PHE A 39 -9.95 10.56 -4.75
CA PHE A 39 -9.41 11.93 -4.83
C PHE A 39 -8.44 12.24 -3.71
N VAL A 40 -8.71 11.78 -2.49
CA VAL A 40 -7.78 11.95 -1.36
C VAL A 40 -6.45 11.24 -1.63
N THR A 41 -6.49 10.00 -2.14
CA THR A 41 -5.28 9.27 -2.55
C THR A 41 -4.53 9.98 -3.68
N LEU A 42 -5.25 10.48 -4.69
CA LEU A 42 -4.65 11.26 -5.77
C LEU A 42 -3.98 12.53 -5.24
N TYR A 43 -4.62 13.22 -4.30
CA TYR A 43 -4.06 14.40 -3.65
C TYR A 43 -2.75 14.07 -2.94
N PHE A 44 -2.71 12.97 -2.17
CA PHE A 44 -1.47 12.51 -1.53
C PHE A 44 -0.39 12.16 -2.56
N ALA A 45 -0.73 11.47 -3.64
CA ALA A 45 0.23 11.10 -4.68
C ALA A 45 0.88 12.32 -5.34
N ILE A 46 0.15 13.44 -5.49
CA ILE A 46 0.69 14.67 -6.09
C ILE A 46 1.49 15.49 -5.06
N LYS A 47 1.04 15.54 -3.81
CA LYS A 47 1.60 16.44 -2.79
C LYS A 47 2.71 15.83 -1.95
N LEU A 48 2.68 14.52 -1.76
CA LEU A 48 3.65 13.76 -0.98
C LEU A 48 4.42 12.86 -1.96
N PRO A 49 5.43 13.39 -2.66
CA PRO A 49 6.35 12.53 -3.37
C PRO A 49 7.03 11.63 -2.34
N ASP A 50 6.81 10.31 -2.44
CA ASP A 50 7.56 9.33 -1.67
C ASP A 50 9.02 9.42 -2.15
N PRO A 51 9.96 9.92 -1.33
CA PRO A 51 11.35 10.06 -1.74
C PRO A 51 11.91 8.67 -2.00
N VAL A 52 11.94 8.27 -3.27
CA VAL A 52 12.57 7.03 -3.69
C VAL A 52 14.06 7.18 -3.42
N VAL A 53 14.54 6.51 -2.37
CA VAL A 53 15.93 6.13 -2.12
C VAL A 53 16.95 7.22 -2.49
N ASP A 54 17.52 7.90 -1.48
CA ASP A 54 18.63 8.85 -1.65
C ASP A 54 19.54 8.43 -2.81
N ALA A 55 19.83 9.33 -3.74
CA ALA A 55 20.68 9.03 -4.90
C ALA A 55 22.04 8.40 -4.47
N ASP A 56 22.44 8.68 -3.24
CA ASP A 56 23.63 8.15 -2.60
C ASP A 56 23.49 6.72 -2.08
N TYR A 57 22.32 6.09 -2.06
CA TYR A 57 22.15 4.68 -1.67
C TYR A 57 22.92 3.75 -2.61
N TYR A 58 22.89 4.05 -3.91
CA TYR A 58 23.67 3.32 -4.92
C TYR A 58 25.17 3.58 -4.75
N ARG A 59 25.56 4.83 -4.45
CA ARG A 59 26.94 5.21 -4.13
C ARG A 59 27.45 4.46 -2.89
N LYS A 60 26.63 4.40 -1.84
CA LYS A 60 26.93 3.75 -0.57
C LYS A 60 27.07 2.25 -0.73
N GLY A 61 26.24 1.61 -1.57
CA GLY A 61 26.39 0.19 -1.93
C GLY A 61 27.73 -0.11 -2.64
N ILE A 62 28.15 0.75 -3.55
CA ILE A 62 29.45 0.63 -4.26
C ILE A 62 30.63 0.91 -3.32
N GLU A 63 30.51 1.92 -2.45
CA GLU A 63 31.55 2.29 -1.49
C GLU A 63 31.72 1.26 -0.37
N ILE A 64 30.66 0.54 0.02
CA ILE A 64 30.77 -0.61 0.93
C ILE A 64 31.69 -1.66 0.30
N ASN A 65 31.58 -1.92 -1.00
CA ASN A 65 32.44 -2.90 -1.68
C ASN A 65 33.92 -2.43 -1.69
N LYS A 66 34.15 -1.12 -1.90
CA LYS A 66 35.49 -0.51 -1.92
C LYS A 66 36.14 -0.43 -0.54
N THR A 67 35.37 -0.14 0.50
CA THR A 67 35.85 -0.10 1.89
C THR A 67 36.04 -1.50 2.48
N LEU A 68 35.30 -2.50 2.00
CA LEU A 68 35.58 -3.92 2.26
C LEU A 68 36.88 -4.36 1.59
N GLU A 69 37.11 -3.96 0.34
CA GLU A 69 38.36 -4.26 -0.40
C GLU A 69 39.61 -3.70 0.31
N GLY A 70 39.50 -2.51 0.93
CA GLY A 70 40.57 -1.92 1.76
C GLY A 70 40.66 -2.45 3.20
N ARG A 71 39.68 -3.24 3.67
CA ARG A 71 39.67 -3.91 4.99
C ARG A 71 39.85 -5.43 4.89
N HIS A 72 40.27 -5.94 3.73
CA HIS A 72 40.45 -7.37 3.48
C HIS A 72 41.67 -8.00 4.19
N ASP A 73 42.47 -7.25 4.94
CA ASP A 73 43.61 -7.81 5.67
C ASP A 73 43.24 -8.60 6.95
N GLY A 74 41.95 -8.73 7.29
CA GLY A 74 41.58 -9.48 8.50
C GLY A 74 40.13 -9.91 8.67
N LEU A 75 39.24 -9.68 7.69
CA LEU A 75 37.83 -10.05 7.79
C LEU A 75 37.49 -11.05 6.68
N VAL A 76 37.51 -12.34 7.03
CA VAL A 76 37.02 -13.40 6.14
C VAL A 76 35.53 -13.16 5.84
N PRO A 77 35.06 -13.35 4.59
CA PRO A 77 33.66 -13.17 4.22
C PRO A 77 32.73 -13.90 5.21
N ALA A 78 31.59 -13.31 5.58
CA ALA A 78 30.69 -13.89 6.60
C ALA A 78 30.26 -15.34 6.30
N LEU A 79 30.15 -15.68 5.01
CA LEU A 79 29.91 -17.05 4.53
C LEU A 79 31.09 -18.00 4.80
N GLN A 80 32.33 -17.50 4.68
CA GLN A 80 33.57 -18.24 4.93
C GLN A 80 33.87 -18.32 6.44
N GLY A 81 33.64 -17.24 7.18
CA GLY A 81 33.88 -17.15 8.63
C GLY A 81 33.05 -18.11 9.50
N ARG A 82 31.84 -18.47 9.06
CA ARG A 82 30.97 -19.42 9.80
C ARG A 82 31.62 -20.78 10.03
N ASN A 83 32.42 -21.26 9.09
CA ASN A 83 33.06 -22.58 9.18
C ASN A 83 34.49 -22.50 9.76
N HIS A 84 35.20 -21.38 9.56
CA HIS A 84 36.55 -21.19 10.11
C HIS A 84 36.59 -20.96 11.63
N ALA A 85 35.52 -20.40 12.22
CA ALA A 85 35.42 -20.27 13.69
C ALA A 85 35.31 -21.63 14.42
N ALA A 86 34.85 -22.67 13.73
CA ALA A 86 34.64 -23.99 14.31
C ALA A 86 35.89 -24.89 14.28
N THR A 87 36.92 -24.58 13.47
CA THR A 87 38.08 -25.47 13.25
C THR A 87 39.42 -24.96 13.80
N GLY A 88 39.51 -23.74 14.34
CA GLY A 88 40.65 -23.31 15.19
C GLY A 88 42.05 -23.24 14.54
N ILE A 89 42.23 -23.67 13.29
CA ILE A 89 43.52 -23.68 12.62
C ILE A 89 43.80 -22.32 11.96
N LYS A 90 44.79 -21.61 12.49
CA LYS A 90 45.40 -20.45 11.82
C LYS A 90 46.19 -20.98 10.61
N PRO A 91 46.00 -20.46 9.39
CA PRO A 91 46.92 -20.75 8.31
C PRO A 91 48.31 -20.23 8.71
N SER A 92 49.30 -21.13 8.74
CA SER A 92 50.70 -20.72 8.82
C SER A 92 51.02 -19.89 7.59
N GLN A 93 51.36 -18.61 7.79
CA GLN A 93 52.03 -17.83 6.75
C GLN A 93 53.34 -18.53 6.42
N GLN A 94 53.38 -19.14 5.24
CA GLN A 94 54.61 -19.66 4.65
C GLN A 94 55.09 -18.62 3.62
N PRO A 95 56.40 -18.28 3.59
CA PRO A 95 56.93 -17.09 2.95
C PRO A 95 56.77 -17.08 1.42
#